data_AF-A0A964V4Y4-F1
#
_entry.id   AF-A0A964V4Y4-F1
#
_cell.length_a   1.000
_cell.length_b   1.000
_cell.length_c   1.000
_cell.angle_alpha   90.00
_cell.angle_beta   90.00
_cell.angle_gamma   90.00
#
_symmetry.space_group_name_H-M   'P 1'
#
loop_
_entity.id
_entity.type
_entity.pdbx_description
1 polymer ?
#
loop_
_entity_poly.entity_id
_entity_poly.type
_entity_poly.pdbx_seq_one_letter_code
_entity_poly.pdbx_strand_id
1 'polypeptide(L)' 'MPTLNIKNFPASLYRRLKQRAGREHRSMAQEVTHILEQVLEEPEALSILGLEGLGAELWTDSDAVEHVERERSSWA' A
#
# COMPACT_ATOMS: atom_id res chain seq x y z
N MET A 1 -12.65 10.34 20.06
CA MET A 1 -11.56 10.30 19.05
C MET A 1 -10.27 9.89 19.75
N PRO A 2 -9.57 8.86 19.27
CA PRO A 2 -8.21 8.59 19.75
C PRO A 2 -7.32 9.80 19.47
N THR A 3 -6.38 10.09 20.37
CA THR A 3 -5.45 11.22 20.24
C THR A 3 -4.02 10.68 20.19
N LEU A 4 -3.26 11.07 19.15
CA LEU A 4 -1.85 10.74 19.00
C LEU A 4 -0.99 11.93 19.41
N ASN A 5 -0.12 11.75 20.40
CA ASN A 5 0.85 12.77 20.83
C ASN A 5 2.27 12.27 20.62
N ILE A 6 3.06 13.00 19.83
CA ILE A 6 4.46 12.68 19.54
C ILE A 6 5.34 13.75 20.19
N LYS A 7 6.09 13.35 21.21
CA LYS A 7 7.09 14.21 21.86
C LYS A 7 8.40 14.20 21.06
N ASN A 8 9.17 15.29 21.17
CA ASN A 8 10.49 15.43 20.52
C ASN A 8 10.46 15.20 19.00
N PHE A 9 9.41 15.68 18.33
CA PHE A 9 9.27 15.51 16.89
C PHE A 9 10.36 16.29 16.14
N PRO A 10 11.14 15.65 15.24
CA PRO A 10 12.24 16.32 14.56
C PRO A 10 11.79 17.55 13.77
N ALA A 11 12.45 18.69 14.00
CA ALA A 11 12.09 19.96 13.37
C ALA A 11 12.19 19.94 11.83
N SER A 12 13.05 19.09 11.27
CA SER A 12 13.15 18.85 9.83
C SER A 12 11.91 18.13 9.29
N LEU A 13 11.40 17.12 9.99
CA LEU A 13 10.19 16.40 9.63
C LEU A 13 8.95 17.30 9.75
N TYR A 14 8.86 18.10 10.82
CA TYR A 14 7.78 19.08 10.98
C TYR A 14 7.69 20.04 9.79
N ARG A 15 8.82 20.59 9.34
CA ARG A 15 8.86 21.50 8.19
C ARG A 15 8.41 20.82 6.90
N ARG A 16 8.90 19.61 6.63
CA ARG A 16 8.50 18.82 5.46
C ARG A 16 7.00 18.51 5.47
N LEU A 17 6.47 18.12 6.62
CA LEU A 17 5.06 17.79 6.78
C LEU A 17 4.18 19.04 6.62
N LYS A 18 4.64 20.20 7.12
CA LYS A 18 3.97 21.49 6.90
C LYS A 18 3.93 21.93 5.46
N GLN A 19 5.03 21.76 4.73
CA GLN A 19 5.07 22.07 3.30
C GLN A 19 4.13 21.15 2.50
N ARG A 20 4.16 19.84 2.78
CA ARG A 20 3.27 18.86 2.12
C ARG A 20 1.80 19.16 2.40
N ALA A 21 1.43 19.38 3.67
CA ALA A 21 0.07 19.74 4.04
C ALA A 21 -0.43 21.02 3.34
N GLY A 22 0.43 22.03 3.22
CA GLY A 22 0.11 23.27 2.49
C GLY A 22 -0.12 23.04 0.99
N ARG A 23 0.65 22.14 0.37
CA ARG A 23 0.50 21.78 -1.05
C ARG A 23 -0.77 20.98 -1.32
N GLU A 24 -1.12 20.06 -0.43
CA GLU A 24 -2.32 19.21 -0.55
C GLU A 24 -3.59 19.89 0.00
N HIS A 25 -3.50 21.17 0.40
CA HIS A 25 -4.60 21.95 1.02
C HIS A 25 -5.25 21.27 2.24
N ARG A 26 -4.45 20.54 3.03
CA ARG A 26 -4.90 19.82 4.25
C ARG A 26 -4.35 20.46 5.51
N SER A 27 -5.05 20.26 6.63
CA SER A 27 -4.48 20.59 7.94
C SER A 27 -3.34 19.63 8.31
N MET A 28 -2.50 20.00 9.29
CA MET A 28 -1.41 19.13 9.76
C MET A 28 -1.93 17.77 10.22
N ALA A 29 -3.01 17.78 11.01
CA ALA A 29 -3.57 16.55 11.56
C ALA A 29 -4.10 15.64 10.46
N GLN A 30 -4.82 16.19 9.48
CA GLN A 30 -5.30 15.43 8.32
C GLN A 30 -4.16 14.84 7.50
N GLU A 31 -3.07 15.59 7.29
CA GLU A 31 -1.94 15.07 6.53
C GLU A 31 -1.20 13.94 7.26
N VAL A 32 -1.05 14.04 8.59
CA VAL A 32 -0.50 12.93 9.40
C VAL A 32 -1.40 11.70 9.30
N THR A 33 -2.72 11.88 9.47
CA THR A 33 -3.67 10.77 9.37
C THR A 33 -3.62 10.13 8.00
N HIS A 34 -3.63 10.92 6.92
CA HIS A 34 -3.57 10.42 5.56
C HIS A 34 -2.30 9.62 5.26
N ILE A 35 -1.13 10.10 5.73
CA ILE A 35 0.12 9.35 5.58
C ILE A 35 0.06 8.02 6.34
N LEU A 36 -0.52 8.01 7.54
CA LEU A 36 -0.68 6.77 8.31
C LEU A 36 -1.65 5.81 7.63
N GLU A 37 -2.76 6.30 7.09
CA GLU A 37 -3.72 5.50 6.30
C GLU A 37 -3.00 4.86 5.11
N GLN A 38 -2.27 5.63 4.30
CA GLN A 38 -1.53 5.10 3.14
C GLN A 38 -0.47 4.04 3.49
N VAL A 39 0.11 4.11 4.69
CA VAL A 39 1.11 3.15 5.15
C VAL A 39 0.48 1.90 5.78
N LEU A 40 -0.69 2.06 6.39
CA LEU A 40 -1.43 0.98 7.05
C LEU A 40 -2.40 0.26 6.09
N GLU A 41 -2.77 0.87 4.98
CA GLU A 41 -3.36 0.17 3.84
C GLU A 41 -2.37 -0.92 3.42
N GLU A 42 -2.75 -2.18 3.65
CA GLU A 42 -2.03 -3.30 3.04
C GLU A 42 -1.96 -2.99 1.54
N PRO A 43 -0.76 -3.06 0.92
CA PRO A 43 -0.68 -2.89 -0.52
C PRO A 43 -1.64 -3.91 -1.10
N GLU A 44 -2.68 -3.42 -1.79
CA GLU A 44 -3.65 -4.27 -2.44
C GLU A 44 -2.82 -5.25 -3.25
N ALA A 45 -2.86 -6.53 -2.83
CA ALA A 45 -2.06 -7.55 -3.47
C ALA A 45 -2.58 -7.59 -4.89
N LEU A 46 -1.89 -6.91 -5.81
CA LEU A 46 -2.20 -6.92 -7.22
C LEU A 46 -2.00 -8.36 -7.65
N SER A 47 -3.08 -9.14 -7.55
CA SER A 47 -3.12 -10.48 -8.04
C SER A 47 -2.87 -10.38 -9.53
N ILE A 48 -1.98 -11.22 -10.05
CA ILE A 48 -1.79 -11.38 -11.50
C ILE A 48 -3.14 -11.66 -12.19
N LEU A 49 -4.08 -12.28 -11.46
CA LEU A 49 -5.46 -12.55 -11.90
C LEU A 49 -6.35 -11.30 -11.95
N GLY A 50 -5.93 -10.17 -11.39
CA GLY A 50 -6.63 -8.88 -11.49
C GLY A 50 -6.16 -8.02 -12.66
N LEU A 51 -5.11 -8.43 -13.37
CA LEU A 51 -4.55 -7.69 -14.49
C LEU A 51 -5.26 -8.11 -15.80
N GLU A 52 -5.93 -7.15 -16.44
CA GLU A 52 -6.55 -7.35 -17.76
C GLU A 52 -5.49 -7.81 -18.78
N GLY A 53 -5.79 -8.87 -19.53
CA GLY A 53 -4.91 -9.40 -20.58
C GLY A 53 -3.94 -10.51 -20.15
N LEU A 54 -3.94 -10.92 -18.88
CA LEU A 54 -3.20 -12.10 -18.40
C LEU A 54 -4.07 -13.38 -18.32
N GLY A 55 -5.25 -13.34 -18.93
CA GLY A 55 -6.14 -14.48 -19.04
C GLY A 55 -6.73 -14.91 -17.70
N ALA A 56 -7.05 -13.98 -16.80
CA ALA A 56 -7.65 -14.25 -15.49
C ALA A 56 -8.85 -15.20 -15.58
N GLU A 57 -9.67 -15.06 -16.62
CA GLU A 57 -10.78 -15.95 -16.94
C GLU A 57 -10.39 -17.42 -17.11
N LEU A 58 -9.16 -17.71 -17.56
CA LEU A 58 -8.63 -19.07 -17.75
C LEU A 58 -8.23 -19.74 -16.43
N TRP A 59 -8.04 -18.96 -15.37
CA TRP A 59 -7.57 -19.42 -14.06
C TRP A 59 -8.67 -19.43 -13.00
N THR A 60 -9.91 -19.09 -13.35
CA THR A 60 -11.06 -18.93 -12.43
C THR A 60 -11.34 -20.17 -11.58
N ASP A 61 -10.99 -21.36 -12.06
CA ASP A 61 -11.26 -22.66 -11.42
C ASP A 61 -9.98 -23.41 -11.00
N SER A 62 -8.84 -22.69 -10.93
CA SER A 62 -7.51 -23.27 -10.71
C SER A 62 -6.73 -22.52 -9.64
N ASP A 63 -6.07 -23.23 -8.72
CA ASP A 63 -5.07 -22.62 -7.85
C ASP A 63 -3.83 -22.27 -8.68
N ALA A 64 -3.79 -21.02 -9.15
CA ALA A 64 -2.72 -20.51 -10.00
C ALA A 64 -1.36 -20.56 -9.30
N VAL A 65 -1.32 -20.42 -7.98
CA VAL A 65 -0.09 -20.45 -7.19
C VAL A 65 0.46 -21.87 -7.15
N GLU A 66 -0.38 -22.86 -6.83
CA GLU A 66 0.01 -24.28 -6.83
C GLU A 66 0.50 -24.72 -8.22
N HIS A 67 -0.17 -24.28 -9.29
CA HIS A 67 0.21 -24.61 -10.65
C HIS A 67 1.59 -24.07 -11.04
N VAL A 68 1.86 -22.80 -10.73
CA VAL A 68 3.16 -22.17 -11.03
C VAL A 68 4.29 -22.81 -10.23
N GLU A 69 4.08 -23.10 -8.95
CA GLU A 69 5.10 -23.75 -8.11
C GLU A 69 5.46 -25.15 -8.59
N ARG A 70 4.47 -25.93 -9.06
CA ARG A 70 4.69 -27.23 -9.69
C ARG A 70 5.52 -27.13 -10.98
N GLU A 71 5.19 -26.18 -11.87
CA GLU A 71 5.94 -25.95 -13.11
C GLU A 71 7.38 -25.50 -12.83
N ARG A 72 7.60 -24.62 -11.84
CA ARG A 72 8.96 -24.18 -11.46
C ARG A 72 9.80 -25.32 -10.90
N SER A 73 9.17 -26.20 -10.13
CA SER A 73 9.82 -27.37 -9.55
C SER A 73 10.16 -28.43 -10.59
N SER A 74 9.47 -28.47 -11.75
CA SER A 74 9.73 -29.44 -12.81
C SER A 74 10.89 -29.05 -13.73
N TRP A 75 11.37 -27.79 -13.65
CA TRP A 75 12.50 -27.27 -14.44
C TRP A 75 13.82 -27.21 -13.64
N ALA A 76 13.80 -27.59 -12.37
CA ALA A 76 14.96 -27.65 -11.46
C ALA A 76 15.58 -29.05 -11.43
#